data_AF-A0A7K9TDJ7-F1
#
_entry.id   AF-A0A7K9TDJ7-F1
#
_cell.length_a   1.000
_cell.length_b   1.000
_cell.length_c   1.000
_cell.angle_alpha   90.00
_cell.angle_beta   90.00
_cell.angle_gamma   90.00
#
_symmetry.space_group_name_H-M   'P 1'
#
loop_
_entity.id
_entity.type
_entity.pdbx_description
1 polymer ?
#
loop_
_entity_poly.entity_id
_entity_poly.type
_entity_poly.pdbx_seq_one_letter_code
_entity_poly.pdbx_strand_id
1 'polypeptide(L)'
;LLNVTTWTSNVLGFYTCGKERKEVSTKVIVYSPLEPPVLEEVPQLAVGQSHFLTCRVAAVAPIRNLTVTLRRGAEVLKVQTFQELRQDEPQAGLVTHGLTAQRQDHG
;
A
#
# COMPACT_ATOMS: atom_id res chain seq x y z
N LEU A 1 12.95 10.37 -1.06
CA LEU A 1 12.21 11.64 -0.91
C LEU A 1 12.39 12.07 0.54
N LEU A 2 13.16 13.12 0.81
CA LEU A 2 13.33 13.68 2.15
C LEU A 2 12.45 14.93 2.26
N ASN A 3 11.66 15.02 3.34
CA ASN A 3 10.86 16.17 3.78
C ASN A 3 9.52 16.45 3.06
N VAL A 4 8.62 15.46 2.99
CA VAL A 4 7.20 15.73 2.65
C VAL A 4 6.47 16.27 3.88
N THR A 5 6.03 17.53 3.83
CA THR A 5 5.25 18.18 4.90
C THR A 5 3.74 18.06 4.72
N THR A 6 3.28 17.77 3.50
CA THR A 6 1.86 17.66 3.17
C THR A 6 1.68 16.65 2.03
N TRP A 7 0.83 15.64 2.24
CA TRP A 7 0.57 14.56 1.28
C TRP A 7 -0.51 14.90 0.26
N THR A 8 -1.40 15.82 0.63
CA THR A 8 -2.46 16.33 -0.22
C THR A 8 -2.58 17.84 -0.08
N SER A 9 -2.53 18.55 -1.20
CA SER A 9 -2.69 19.99 -1.25
C SER A 9 -3.73 20.38 -2.28
N ASN A 10 -4.56 21.37 -1.95
CA ASN A 10 -5.41 22.05 -2.92
C ASN A 10 -4.72 23.33 -3.35
N VAL A 11 -4.24 23.37 -4.59
CA VAL A 11 -3.56 24.54 -5.16
C VAL A 11 -4.61 25.43 -5.81
N LEU A 12 -4.66 26.69 -5.39
CA LEU A 12 -5.54 27.70 -5.97
C LEU A 12 -4.74 28.58 -6.93
N GLY A 13 -5.07 28.49 -8.21
CA GLY A 13 -4.65 29.45 -9.22
C GLY A 13 -5.75 30.48 -9.45
N PHE A 14 -5.36 31.69 -9.86
CA PHE A 14 -6.32 32.66 -10.36
C PHE A 14 -5.73 33.39 -11.55
N TYR A 15 -6.61 33.89 -12.41
CA TYR A 15 -6.26 34.78 -13.49
C TYR A 15 -7.30 35.88 -13.62
N THR A 16 -6.85 37.03 -14.13
CA THR A 16 -7.72 38.19 -14.36
C THR A 16 -7.76 38.49 -15.85
N CYS A 17 -8.97 38.61 -16.39
CA CYS A 17 -9.21 38.99 -17.78
C CYS A 17 -10.17 40.18 -17.79
N GLY A 18 -9.67 41.37 -18.12
CA GLY A 18 -10.44 42.61 -18.00
C GLY A 18 -10.83 42.89 -16.54
N LYS A 19 -12.14 43.01 -16.26
CA LYS A 19 -12.69 43.23 -14.91
C LYS A 19 -13.11 41.93 -14.20
N GLU A 20 -12.93 40.78 -14.85
CA GLU A 20 -13.34 39.48 -14.31
C GLU A 20 -12.11 38.75 -13.73
N ARG A 21 -12.23 38.28 -12.49
CA ARG A 21 -11.27 37.38 -11.83
C ARG A 21 -11.87 35.98 -11.81
N LYS A 22 -11.10 34.98 -12.29
CA LYS A 22 -11.47 33.58 -12.21
C LYS A 22 -10.46 32.82 -11.38
N GLU A 23 -10.97 31.93 -10.55
CA GLU A 23 -10.17 31.06 -9.70
C GLU A 23 -10.34 29.62 -10.18
N VAL A 24 -9.24 28.87 -10.17
CA VAL A 24 -9.19 27.47 -10.57
C VAL A 24 -8.45 26.73 -9.47
N SER A 25 -9.06 25.69 -8.91
CA SER A 25 -8.41 24.84 -7.92
C SER A 25 -8.05 23.49 -8.52
N THR A 26 -6.95 22.91 -8.05
CA THR A 26 -6.54 21.55 -8.40
C THR A 26 -5.99 20.83 -7.19
N LYS A 27 -6.27 19.52 -7.09
CA LYS A 27 -5.78 18.67 -6.00
C LYS A 27 -4.48 18.00 -6.44
N VAL A 28 -3.41 18.24 -5.67
CA VAL A 28 -2.11 17.58 -5.84
C VAL A 28 -1.96 16.54 -4.73
N ILE A 29 -1.63 15.31 -5.11
CA ILE A 29 -1.43 14.18 -4.19
C ILE A 29 -0.02 13.64 -4.39
N VAL A 30 0.72 13.49 -3.30
CA VAL A 30 2.10 13.02 -3.30
C VAL A 30 2.12 11.51 -3.09
N TYR A 31 3.00 10.82 -3.83
CA TYR A 31 3.21 9.39 -3.69
C TYR A 31 4.49 9.12 -2.91
N SER A 32 4.46 8.17 -1.98
CA SER A 32 5.68 7.68 -1.35
C SER A 32 6.34 6.60 -2.24
N PRO A 33 7.68 6.49 -2.20
CA PRO A 33 8.35 5.33 -2.77
C PRO A 33 7.90 4.07 -2.04
N LEU A 34 7.71 2.98 -2.79
CA LEU A 34 7.33 1.70 -2.20
C LEU A 34 8.57 1.03 -1.59
N GLU A 35 8.59 0.90 -0.27
CA GLU A 35 9.57 0.06 0.40
C GLU A 35 9.28 -1.42 0.12
N PRO A 36 10.31 -2.28 0.07
CA PRO A 36 10.10 -3.71 -0.13
C PRO A 36 9.12 -4.29 0.89
N PRO A 37 8.15 -5.13 0.47
CA PRO A 37 7.29 -5.83 1.39
C PRO A 37 8.12 -6.79 2.25
N VAL A 38 7.84 -6.81 3.55
CA VAL A 38 8.48 -7.71 4.50
C VAL A 38 7.46 -8.75 4.95
N LEU A 39 7.80 -10.03 4.77
CA LEU A 39 7.06 -11.12 5.39
C LEU A 39 7.49 -11.22 6.86
N GLU A 40 6.53 -11.31 7.76
CA GLU A 40 6.83 -11.63 9.17
C GLU A 40 7.52 -12.99 9.26
N GLU A 41 8.33 -13.16 10.31
CA GLU A 41 9.11 -14.38 10.52
C GLU A 41 8.17 -15.59 10.60
N VAL A 42 8.40 -16.55 9.70
CA VAL A 42 7.63 -17.79 9.65
C VAL A 42 8.41 -18.84 10.45
N PRO A 43 7.84 -19.42 11.51
CA PRO A 43 8.51 -20.46 12.27
C PRO A 43 8.67 -21.73 11.43
N GLN A 44 9.52 -22.66 11.88
CA GLN A 44 9.53 -24.02 11.30
C GLN A 44 8.18 -24.70 11.57
N LEU A 45 7.50 -25.13 10.50
CA LEU A 45 6.19 -25.76 10.54
C LEU A 45 6.28 -27.23 10.14
N ALA A 46 5.60 -28.11 10.87
CA ALA A 46 5.44 -29.49 10.44
C ALA A 46 4.43 -29.57 9.29
N VAL A 47 4.57 -30.56 8.40
CA VAL A 47 3.60 -30.79 7.32
C VAL A 47 2.20 -31.00 7.92
N GLY A 48 1.20 -30.29 7.39
CA GLY A 48 -0.17 -30.31 7.90
C GLY A 48 -0.45 -29.29 9.01
N GLN A 49 0.56 -28.58 9.51
CA GLN A 49 0.37 -27.52 10.48
C GLN A 49 -0.14 -26.24 9.80
N SER A 50 -1.19 -25.64 10.37
CA SER A 50 -1.73 -24.36 9.89
C SER A 50 -1.00 -23.17 10.51
N HIS A 51 -0.81 -22.13 9.72
CA HIS A 51 -0.17 -20.88 10.14
C HIS A 51 -0.71 -19.68 9.36
N PHE A 52 -0.66 -18.50 9.96
CA PHE A 52 -1.03 -17.26 9.30
C PHE A 52 0.22 -16.51 8.85
N LEU A 53 0.39 -16.35 7.54
CA LEU A 53 1.39 -15.46 6.99
C LEU A 53 0.90 -14.02 7.07
N THR A 54 1.76 -13.12 7.52
CA THR A 54 1.50 -11.67 7.49
C THR A 54 2.60 -10.99 6.68
N CYS A 55 2.20 -10.29 5.63
CA CYS A 55 3.06 -9.42 4.83
C CYS A 55 2.78 -7.97 5.19
N ARG A 56 3.83 -7.21 5.48
CA ARG A 56 3.76 -5.79 5.83
C ARG A 56 4.48 -4.94 4.77
N VAL A 57 3.82 -3.87 4.36
CA VAL A 57 4.40 -2.76 3.60
C VAL A 57 4.33 -1.52 4.48
N ALA A 58 5.47 -0.94 4.87
CA ALA A 58 5.53 -0.07 6.04
C ALA A 58 4.79 1.27 5.90
N ALA A 59 5.06 2.03 4.84
CA ALA A 59 4.59 3.42 4.72
C ALA A 59 4.23 3.79 3.26
N VAL A 60 3.01 3.47 2.85
CA VAL A 60 2.50 3.72 1.49
C VAL A 60 1.53 4.89 1.46
N ALA A 61 1.79 5.85 0.59
CA ALA A 61 0.92 6.99 0.32
C ALA A 61 0.72 7.16 -1.20
N PRO A 62 -0.51 7.35 -1.68
CA PRO A 62 -1.77 7.03 -1.00
C PRO A 62 -1.99 5.51 -0.97
N ILE A 63 -2.41 4.95 0.17
CA ILE A 63 -2.54 3.50 0.32
C ILE A 63 -3.59 2.87 -0.61
N ARG A 64 -4.64 3.60 -1.04
CA ARG A 64 -5.66 3.09 -1.98
C ARG A 64 -5.12 2.51 -3.28
N ASN A 65 -3.95 2.96 -3.71
CA ASN A 65 -3.34 2.53 -4.95
C ASN A 65 -2.36 1.36 -4.75
N LEU A 66 -2.20 0.88 -3.51
CA LEU A 66 -1.44 -0.31 -3.19
C LEU A 66 -2.21 -1.56 -3.60
N THR A 67 -1.50 -2.48 -4.24
CA THR A 67 -1.93 -3.87 -4.42
C THR A 67 -0.81 -4.78 -3.93
N VAL A 68 -1.14 -5.73 -3.07
CA VAL A 68 -0.20 -6.71 -2.54
C VAL A 68 -0.63 -8.09 -3.01
N THR A 69 0.32 -8.83 -3.59
CA THR A 69 0.11 -10.21 -4.04
C THR A 69 0.96 -11.14 -3.19
N LEU A 70 0.32 -11.94 -2.34
CA LEU A 70 0.97 -12.98 -1.55
C LEU A 70 1.02 -14.27 -2.38
N ARG A 71 2.18 -14.91 -2.44
CA ARG A 71 2.43 -16.08 -3.29
C ARG A 71 3.11 -17.22 -2.54
N ARG A 72 2.82 -18.45 -2.97
CA ARG A 72 3.57 -19.66 -2.63
C ARG A 72 4.24 -20.15 -3.92
N GLY A 73 5.53 -19.86 -4.08
CA GLY A 73 6.24 -20.09 -5.34
C GLY A 73 5.51 -19.40 -6.51
N ALA A 74 4.98 -20.20 -7.45
CA ALA A 74 4.22 -19.69 -8.59
C ALA A 74 2.75 -19.39 -8.26
N GLU A 75 2.17 -20.01 -7.25
CA GLU A 75 0.76 -19.90 -6.88
C GLU A 75 0.46 -18.55 -6.20
N VAL A 76 -0.66 -17.94 -6.56
CA VAL A 76 -1.17 -16.73 -5.89
C VAL A 76 -2.11 -17.15 -4.77
N LEU A 77 -1.72 -16.90 -3.52
CA LEU A 77 -2.51 -17.20 -2.33
C LEU A 77 -3.57 -16.14 -2.05
N LYS A 78 -3.19 -14.86 -2.22
CA LYS A 78 -4.07 -13.72 -1.96
C LYS A 78 -3.63 -12.50 -2.76
N VAL A 79 -4.59 -11.81 -3.36
CA VAL A 79 -4.42 -10.45 -3.87
C VAL A 79 -5.24 -9.53 -2.98
N GLN A 80 -4.60 -8.55 -2.35
CA GLN A 80 -5.26 -7.56 -1.51
C GLN A 80 -5.11 -6.18 -2.12
N THR A 81 -6.23 -5.51 -2.33
CA THR A 81 -6.31 -4.10 -2.68
C THR A 81 -6.77 -3.29 -1.47
N PHE A 82 -6.51 -1.98 -1.50
CA PHE A 82 -6.81 -1.06 -0.41
C PHE A 82 -7.71 0.11 -0.86
N GLN A 83 -8.44 -0.07 -1.96
CA GLN A 83 -9.18 1.00 -2.65
C GLN A 83 -10.17 1.77 -1.76
N GLU A 84 -10.74 1.12 -0.75
CA GLU A 84 -11.67 1.72 0.21
C GLU A 84 -11.00 2.71 1.18
N LEU A 85 -9.66 2.67 1.31
CA LEU A 85 -8.91 3.55 2.21
C LEU A 85 -8.69 4.91 1.57
N ARG A 86 -9.32 5.94 2.12
CA ARG A 86 -9.27 7.30 1.57
C ARG A 86 -8.10 8.16 2.08
N GLN A 87 -7.31 7.65 3.02
CA GLN A 87 -6.17 8.39 3.54
C GLN A 87 -5.14 8.63 2.43
N ASP A 88 -4.71 9.88 2.31
CA ASP A 88 -3.64 10.26 1.40
C ASP A 88 -2.27 10.19 2.11
N GLU A 89 -2.26 10.24 3.45
CA GLU A 89 -1.08 10.07 4.28
C GLU A 89 -0.54 8.63 4.24
N PRO A 90 0.76 8.41 4.58
CA PRO A 90 1.35 7.09 4.62
C PRO A 90 0.65 6.19 5.61
N GLN A 91 0.24 5.02 5.14
CA GLN A 91 -0.34 3.96 5.96
C GLN A 91 0.44 2.67 5.73
N ALA A 92 0.44 1.79 6.75
CA ALA A 92 0.96 0.44 6.60
C ALA A 92 -0.06 -0.44 5.87
N GLY A 93 0.39 -1.11 4.81
CA GLY A 93 -0.37 -2.17 4.16
C GLY A 93 -0.10 -3.51 4.85
N LEU A 94 -1.13 -4.10 5.46
CA LEU A 94 -1.04 -5.42 6.11
C LEU A 94 -1.89 -6.43 5.34
N VAL A 95 -1.29 -7.57 5.00
CA VAL A 95 -1.97 -8.67 4.33
C VAL A 95 -1.72 -9.96 5.08
N THR A 96 -2.79 -10.52 5.64
CA THR A 96 -2.76 -11.82 6.31
C THR A 96 -3.47 -12.88 5.48
N HIS A 97 -2.90 -14.09 5.45
CA HIS A 97 -3.47 -15.27 4.81
C HIS A 97 -3.14 -16.53 5.61
N GLY A 98 -4.14 -17.35 5.91
CA GLY A 98 -3.96 -18.65 6.55
C GLY A 98 -3.59 -19.70 5.52
N LEU A 99 -2.55 -20.50 5.79
CA LEU A 99 -2.15 -21.63 4.98
C LEU A 99 -1.87 -22.86 5.85
N THR A 100 -1.78 -24.01 5.20
CA THR A 100 -1.30 -25.24 5.81
C THR A 100 0.00 -25.65 5.16
N ALA A 101 1.02 -25.91 5.97
CA ALA A 101 2.36 -26.23 5.51
C ALA A 101 2.39 -27.55 4.71
N GLN A 102 3.05 -27.52 3.56
CA GLN A 102 3.19 -28.64 2.64
C GLN A 102 4.64 -29.10 2.55
N ARG A 103 4.85 -30.35 2.14
CA ARG A 103 6.20 -30.93 2.01
C ARG A 103 7.08 -30.21 0.98
N GLN A 104 6.46 -29.56 0.00
CA GLN A 104 7.15 -28.75 -1.01
C GLN A 104 7.46 -27.32 -0.58
N ASP A 105 6.93 -26.86 0.56
CA ASP A 105 7.23 -25.52 1.06
C ASP A 105 8.66 -25.50 1.59
N HIS A 106 9.45 -24.53 1.14
CA HIS A 106 10.83 -24.34 1.60
C HIS A 106 10.80 -23.50 2.88
N GLY A 107 11.32 -24.06 3.98
CA GLY A 107 11.55 -23.37 5.25
C GLY A 107 13.00 -22.94 5.41
#